data_AF-A0A3D0DEQ7-F1
#
_entry.id   AF-A0A3D0DEQ7-F1
#
_cell.length_a   1.000
_cell.length_b   1.000
_cell.length_c   1.000
_cell.angle_alpha   90.00
_cell.angle_beta   90.00
_cell.angle_gamma   90.00
#
_symmetry.space_group_name_H-M   'P 1'
#
loop_
_entity.id
_entity.type
_entity.pdbx_description
1 polymer ?
#
loop_
_entity_poly.entity_id
_entity_poly.type
_entity_poly.pdbx_seq_one_letter_code
_entity_poly.pdbx_strand_id
1 'polypeptide(L)'
;MTAIRITLTGTMIKKIRYEIEFVAVKAILFLANLIPYRMALRLGDIIGFLAFSVFRIRREVTLTNLKNSFGNQYSEREYKKIGSRAYRNISKSMIEYG
;
A
#
# COMPACT_ATOMS: atom_id res chain seq x y z
N MET A 1 17.60 10.90 -46.24
CA MET A 1 16.73 9.75 -45.89
C MET A 1 17.09 9.06 -44.56
N THR A 2 18.25 9.30 -43.95
CA THR A 2 18.69 8.64 -42.71
C THR A 2 18.03 9.18 -41.44
N ALA A 3 17.82 10.50 -41.33
CA ALA A 3 17.21 11.13 -40.15
C ALA A 3 15.75 10.71 -39.91
N ILE A 4 14.95 10.56 -40.98
CA ILE A 4 13.55 10.11 -40.89
C ILE A 4 13.47 8.69 -40.34
N ARG A 5 14.38 7.78 -40.74
CA ARG A 5 14.41 6.40 -40.22
C ARG A 5 14.74 6.34 -38.73
N ILE A 6 15.65 7.20 -38.25
CA ILE A 6 16.03 7.26 -36.82
C ILE A 6 14.88 7.80 -35.95
N THR A 7 14.14 8.80 -36.43
CA THR A 7 12.97 9.34 -35.72
C THR A 7 11.83 8.31 -35.67
N LEU A 8 11.62 7.56 -36.77
CA LEU A 8 10.62 6.48 -36.83
C LEU A 8 10.96 5.33 -35.88
N THR A 9 12.22 4.88 -35.81
CA THR A 9 12.64 3.85 -34.83
C THR A 9 12.50 4.34 -33.40
N GLY A 10 12.88 5.59 -33.10
CA GLY A 10 12.68 6.17 -31.76
C GLY A 10 11.21 6.24 -31.34
N THR A 11 10.31 6.52 -32.28
CA THR A 11 8.86 6.58 -32.03
C THR A 11 8.26 5.18 -31.82
N MET A 12 8.70 4.21 -32.62
CA MET A 12 8.28 2.81 -32.50
C MET A 12 8.75 2.17 -31.19
N ILE A 13 9.98 2.43 -30.75
CA ILE A 13 10.50 1.93 -29.47
C ILE A 13 9.69 2.48 -28.29
N LYS A 14 9.37 3.79 -28.30
CA LYS A 14 8.51 4.39 -27.27
C LYS A 14 7.12 3.75 -27.25
N LYS A 15 6.53 3.50 -28.42
CA LYS A 15 5.23 2.83 -28.51
C LYS A 15 5.27 1.42 -27.92
N ILE A 16 6.26 0.61 -28.28
CA ILE A 16 6.43 -0.75 -27.73
C ILE A 16 6.61 -0.71 -26.21
N ARG A 17 7.43 0.23 -25.70
CA ARG A 17 7.62 0.40 -24.26
C ARG A 17 6.29 0.70 -23.55
N TYR A 18 5.49 1.63 -24.09
CA TYR A 18 4.18 1.95 -23.51
C TYR A 18 3.20 0.79 -23.56
N GLU A 19 3.18 0.01 -24.64
CA GLU A 19 2.35 -1.20 -24.71
C GLU A 19 2.79 -2.24 -23.66
N ILE A 20 4.09 -2.43 -23.46
CA ILE A 20 4.63 -3.33 -22.42
C ILE A 20 4.25 -2.84 -21.02
N GLU A 21 4.46 -1.55 -20.72
CA GLU A 21 4.07 -0.93 -19.44
C GLU A 21 2.57 -1.10 -19.20
N PHE A 22 1.75 -0.88 -20.23
CA PHE A 22 0.30 -1.02 -20.15
C PHE A 22 -0.15 -2.46 -19.91
N VAL A 23 0.44 -3.42 -20.63
CA VAL A 23 0.18 -4.86 -20.43
C VAL A 23 0.64 -5.29 -19.03
N ALA A 24 1.78 -4.79 -18.55
CA ALA A 24 2.27 -5.08 -17.20
C ALA A 24 1.31 -4.56 -16.12
N VAL A 25 0.83 -3.32 -16.25
CA VAL A 25 -0.17 -2.75 -15.33
C VAL A 25 -1.47 -3.57 -15.36
N LYS A 26 -1.96 -3.93 -16.55
CA LYS A 26 -3.15 -4.79 -16.70
C LYS A 26 -2.95 -6.16 -16.05
N ALA A 27 -1.79 -6.76 -16.21
CA ALA A 27 -1.48 -8.05 -15.60
C ALA A 27 -1.47 -7.94 -14.07
N ILE A 28 -0.88 -6.88 -13.50
CA ILE A 28 -0.90 -6.63 -12.06
C ILE A 28 -2.34 -6.45 -11.56
N LEU A 29 -3.15 -5.64 -12.26
CA LEU A 29 -4.55 -5.45 -11.89
C LEU A 29 -5.35 -6.76 -11.98
N PHE A 30 -5.14 -7.55 -13.01
CA PHE A 30 -5.78 -8.86 -13.16
C PHE A 30 -5.41 -9.80 -12.00
N LEU A 31 -4.13 -9.89 -11.67
CA LEU A 31 -3.65 -10.70 -10.56
C LEU A 31 -4.19 -10.21 -9.21
N ALA A 32 -4.24 -8.89 -8.99
CA ALA A 32 -4.82 -8.30 -7.79
C ALA A 32 -6.31 -8.64 -7.63
N ASN A 33 -7.07 -8.61 -8.73
CA ASN A 33 -8.49 -8.98 -8.74
C ASN A 33 -8.74 -10.48 -8.58
N LEU A 34 -7.74 -11.34 -8.86
CA LEU A 34 -7.86 -12.78 -8.67
C LEU A 34 -7.71 -13.20 -7.19
N ILE A 35 -7.18 -12.32 -6.34
CA ILE A 35 -6.96 -12.62 -4.92
C ILE A 35 -8.32 -12.74 -4.21
N PRO A 36 -8.59 -13.86 -3.51
CA PRO A 36 -9.80 -13.98 -2.70
C PRO A 36 -9.87 -12.88 -1.65
N TYR A 37 -11.07 -12.33 -1.42
CA TYR A 37 -11.30 -11.23 -0.47
C TYR A 37 -10.64 -11.47 0.92
N ARG A 38 -10.74 -12.70 1.44
CA ARG A 38 -10.10 -13.07 2.73
C ARG A 38 -8.58 -12.95 2.71
N MET A 39 -7.94 -13.25 1.59
CA MET A 39 -6.48 -13.09 1.42
C MET A 39 -6.11 -11.62 1.29
N ALA A 40 -6.89 -10.83 0.55
CA ALA A 40 -6.68 -9.39 0.46
C ALA A 40 -6.74 -8.71 1.84
N LEU A 41 -7.72 -9.07 2.68
CA LEU A 41 -7.78 -8.59 4.06
C LEU A 41 -6.59 -9.03 4.92
N ARG A 42 -6.09 -10.25 4.74
CA ARG A 42 -4.87 -10.71 5.43
C ARG A 42 -3.65 -9.93 5.00
N LEU A 43 -3.54 -9.55 3.72
CA LEU A 43 -2.47 -8.67 3.25
C LEU A 43 -2.57 -7.30 3.92
N GLY A 44 -3.77 -6.70 3.96
CA GLY A 44 -4.00 -5.44 4.69
C GLY A 44 -3.62 -5.54 6.17
N ASP A 45 -3.95 -6.66 6.81
CA ASP A 45 -3.58 -6.94 8.20
C ASP A 45 -2.06 -7.01 8.42
N ILE A 46 -1.34 -7.70 7.53
CA ILE A 46 0.12 -7.79 7.55
C ILE A 46 0.74 -6.41 7.31
N ILE A 47 0.24 -5.66 6.32
CA ILE A 47 0.73 -4.30 6.01
C ILE A 47 0.60 -3.40 7.23
N GLY A 48 -0.57 -3.38 7.88
CA GLY A 48 -0.79 -2.54 9.06
C GLY A 48 0.06 -2.98 10.26
N PHE A 49 0.26 -4.29 10.44
CA PHE A 49 1.16 -4.81 11.46
C PHE A 49 2.60 -4.36 11.23
N LEU A 50 3.12 -4.52 10.01
CA LEU A 50 4.48 -4.13 9.63
C LEU A 50 4.67 -2.62 9.79
N ALA A 51 3.72 -1.82 9.29
CA ALA A 51 3.76 -0.36 9.37
C ALA A 51 3.90 0.12 10.82
N PHE A 52 3.06 -0.36 11.74
CA PHE A 52 3.08 0.11 13.13
C PHE A 52 4.16 -0.56 14.01
N SER A 53 4.35 -1.86 13.85
CA SER A 53 5.10 -2.68 14.82
C SER A 53 6.56 -2.84 14.42
N VAL A 54 6.82 -3.01 13.11
CA VAL A 54 8.17 -3.23 12.57
C VAL A 54 8.80 -1.90 12.17
N PHE A 55 8.20 -1.20 11.21
CA PHE A 55 8.71 0.07 10.68
C PHE A 55 8.42 1.26 11.59
N ARG A 56 7.46 1.12 12.52
CA ARG A 56 7.07 2.16 13.49
C ARG A 56 6.66 3.48 12.82
N ILE A 57 6.04 3.39 11.65
CA ILE A 57 5.56 4.54 10.89
C ILE A 57 4.64 5.37 11.78
N ARG A 58 5.06 6.61 12.07
CA ARG A 58 4.32 7.58 12.91
C ARG A 58 3.83 7.01 14.25
N ARG A 59 4.51 6.00 14.79
CA ARG A 59 4.07 5.32 16.02
C ARG A 59 3.96 6.29 17.20
N GLU A 60 4.92 7.18 17.34
CA GLU A 60 4.92 8.16 18.43
C GLU A 60 3.73 9.11 18.34
N VAL A 61 3.49 9.71 17.18
CA VAL A 61 2.31 10.57 16.93
C VAL A 61 1.02 9.82 17.26
N THR A 62 0.88 8.57 16.82
CA THR A 62 -0.30 7.75 17.13
C THR A 62 -0.45 7.52 18.63
N LEU A 63 0.61 7.18 19.34
CA LEU A 63 0.56 6.95 20.79
C LEU A 63 0.27 8.24 21.56
N THR A 64 0.88 9.37 21.17
CA THR A 64 0.60 10.68 21.75
C THR A 64 -0.86 11.08 21.56
N ASN A 65 -1.41 10.89 20.35
CA ASN A 65 -2.82 11.15 20.10
C ASN A 65 -3.72 10.26 20.96
N LEU A 66 -3.43 8.96 21.06
CA LEU A 66 -4.19 8.06 21.92
C LEU A 66 -4.14 8.49 23.40
N LYS A 67 -2.98 8.88 23.91
CA LYS A 67 -2.85 9.41 25.28
C LYS A 67 -3.59 10.73 25.47
N ASN A 68 -3.56 11.62 24.49
CA ASN A 68 -4.29 12.88 24.57
C ASN A 68 -5.81 12.66 24.56
N SER A 69 -6.30 11.65 23.84
CA SER A 69 -7.73 11.34 23.76
C SER A 69 -8.25 10.53 24.96
N PHE A 70 -7.45 9.58 25.47
CA PHE A 70 -7.88 8.63 26.51
C PHE A 70 -7.18 8.82 27.87
N GLY A 71 -6.26 9.77 27.99
CA GLY A 71 -5.55 10.09 29.23
C GLY A 71 -4.78 8.90 29.80
N ASN A 72 -5.01 8.60 31.08
CA ASN A 72 -4.37 7.48 31.80
C ASN A 72 -5.27 6.24 31.89
N GLN A 73 -6.30 6.13 31.04
CA GLN A 73 -7.25 5.02 31.07
C GLN A 73 -6.59 3.66 30.72
N TYR A 74 -5.54 3.68 29.92
CA TYR A 74 -4.86 2.47 29.45
C TYR A 74 -3.37 2.49 29.79
N SER A 75 -2.78 1.31 29.96
CA SER A 75 -1.33 1.15 30.07
C SER A 75 -0.63 1.42 28.74
N GLU A 76 0.68 1.70 28.80
CA GLU A 76 1.53 1.85 27.59
C GLU A 76 1.44 0.65 26.64
N ARG A 77 1.28 -0.56 27.19
CA ARG A 77 1.16 -1.78 26.38
C ARG A 77 -0.19 -1.82 25.67
N GLU A 78 -1.25 -1.39 26.32
CA GLU A 78 -2.59 -1.32 25.74
C GLU A 78 -2.68 -0.23 24.67
N TYR A 79 -2.09 0.94 24.89
CA TYR A 79 -1.98 1.96 23.85
C TYR A 79 -1.27 1.46 22.59
N LYS A 80 -0.16 0.72 22.75
CA LYS A 80 0.52 0.07 21.61
C LYS A 80 -0.37 -0.96 20.90
N LYS A 81 -1.14 -1.75 21.66
CA LYS A 81 -2.11 -2.71 21.08
C LYS A 81 -3.24 -2.01 20.33
N ILE A 82 -3.75 -0.90 20.86
CA ILE A 82 -4.80 -0.11 20.21
C ILE A 82 -4.27 0.53 18.93
N GLY A 83 -3.10 1.19 18.98
CA GLY A 83 -2.45 1.77 17.81
C GLY A 83 -2.15 0.75 16.72
N SER A 84 -1.62 -0.43 17.08
CA SER A 84 -1.38 -1.52 16.13
C SER A 84 -2.67 -2.00 15.46
N ARG A 85 -3.74 -2.18 16.24
CA ARG A 85 -5.06 -2.54 15.70
C ARG A 85 -5.65 -1.46 14.80
N ALA A 86 -5.47 -0.19 15.14
CA ALA A 86 -5.89 0.93 14.30
C ALA A 86 -5.20 0.90 12.94
N TYR A 87 -3.88 0.70 12.89
CA TYR A 87 -3.14 0.57 11.62
C TYR A 87 -3.58 -0.65 10.81
N ARG A 88 -3.76 -1.81 11.45
CA ARG A 88 -4.30 -3.02 10.79
C ARG A 88 -5.69 -2.77 10.19
N ASN A 89 -6.55 -2.04 10.89
CA ASN A 89 -7.88 -1.70 10.38
C ASN A 89 -7.80 -0.70 9.22
N ILE A 90 -7.02 0.38 9.33
CA ILE A 90 -6.82 1.34 8.25
C ILE A 90 -6.28 0.65 6.99
N SER A 91 -5.26 -0.21 7.13
CA SER A 91 -4.68 -0.93 6.00
C SER A 91 -5.67 -1.90 5.35
N LYS A 92 -6.54 -2.58 6.12
CA LYS A 92 -7.62 -3.37 5.55
C LYS A 92 -8.62 -2.49 4.80
N SER A 93 -9.04 -1.36 5.37
CA SER A 93 -9.95 -0.43 4.69
C SER A 93 -9.35 0.13 3.39
N MET A 94 -8.04 0.38 3.34
CA MET A 94 -7.36 0.77 2.10
C MET A 94 -7.41 -0.33 1.03
N ILE A 95 -7.41 -1.60 1.42
CA ILE A 95 -7.57 -2.73 0.49
C ILE A 95 -9.04 -2.92 0.08
N GLU A 96 -9.98 -2.65 0.99
CA GLU A 96 -11.42 -2.79 0.73
C GLU A 96 -11.98 -1.72 -0.21
N TYR A 97 -11.46 -0.48 -0.11
CA TYR A 97 -12.00 0.70 -0.79
C TYR A 97 -11.02 1.39 -1.74
N GLY A 98 -9.82 0.83 -1.93
CA GLY A 98 -8.75 1.41 -2.76
C GLY A 98 -8.78 1.00 -4.22
#